data_AF-A0A2M8MVC2-F1
#
_entry.id   AF-A0A2M8MVC2-F1
#
_cell.length_a   1.000
_cell.length_b   1.000
_cell.length_c   1.000
_cell.angle_alpha   90.00
_cell.angle_beta   90.00
_cell.angle_gamma   90.00
#
_symmetry.space_group_name_H-M   'P 1'
#
loop_
_entity.id
_entity.type
_entity.pdbx_description
1 polymer ?
#
loop_
_entity_poly.entity_id
_entity_poly.type
_entity_poly.pdbx_seq_one_letter_code
_entity_poly.pdbx_strand_id
1 'polypeptide(L)'
;MTINFTAQDEDETVTPQDLLLVAERQLARAVIRFQQVITEVENGRFDQLTEAKKVTDNLSSFVRLFMDERNKVDKLRKTLAGAVGTGELDFAAARDEIGRRLALLRDA
;
A
#
# COMPACT_ATOMS: atom_id res chain seq x y z
N MET A 1 -37.35 24.92 12.63
CA MET A 1 -35.93 25.33 12.52
C MET A 1 -35.18 24.13 11.97
N THR A 2 -34.99 24.11 10.66
CA THR A 2 -34.43 22.96 9.94
C THR A 2 -32.91 23.13 9.91
N ILE A 3 -32.19 22.26 10.62
CA ILE A 3 -30.73 22.27 10.62
C ILE A 3 -30.29 21.47 9.40
N ASN A 4 -29.76 22.16 8.38
CA ASN A 4 -29.07 21.54 7.27
C ASN A 4 -27.65 21.16 7.75
N PHE A 5 -27.38 19.86 7.83
CA PHE A 5 -26.01 19.36 7.94
C PHE A 5 -25.33 19.56 6.58
N THR A 6 -24.55 20.63 6.45
CA THR A 6 -23.51 20.71 5.42
C THR A 6 -22.42 19.73 5.85
N ALA A 7 -22.30 18.62 5.13
CA ALA A 7 -21.15 17.72 5.20
C ALA A 7 -19.92 18.48 4.68
N GLN A 8 -19.37 19.38 5.51
CA GLN A 8 -18.00 19.82 5.41
C GLN A 8 -17.21 18.93 6.34
N ASP A 9 -16.72 17.84 5.77
CA ASP A 9 -15.44 17.18 6.05
C ASP A 9 -15.39 16.08 4.99
N GLU A 10 -14.91 16.42 3.80
CA GLU A 10 -14.37 15.41 2.91
C GLU A 10 -13.18 14.79 3.66
N ASP A 11 -13.47 13.73 4.42
CA ASP A 11 -12.47 12.83 4.96
C ASP A 11 -11.55 12.48 3.80
N GLU A 12 -10.34 13.04 3.79
CA GLU A 12 -9.26 12.63 2.91
C GLU A 12 -8.95 11.19 3.31
N THR A 13 -9.68 10.25 2.70
CA THR A 13 -9.59 8.82 3.05
C THR A 13 -8.16 8.39 2.77
N VAL A 14 -7.34 8.32 3.81
CA VAL A 14 -5.95 7.91 3.72
C VAL A 14 -5.93 6.53 3.09
N THR A 15 -5.46 6.44 1.86
CA THR A 15 -5.46 5.18 1.14
C THR A 15 -4.35 4.27 1.69
N PRO A 16 -4.46 2.94 1.57
CA PRO A 16 -3.36 2.04 1.89
C PRO A 16 -2.05 2.40 1.16
N GLN A 17 -2.15 3.01 -0.02
CA GLN A 17 -1.04 3.54 -0.82
C GLN A 17 -0.36 4.72 -0.12
N ASP A 18 -1.13 5.63 0.49
CA ASP A 18 -0.60 6.80 1.21
C ASP A 18 0.17 6.39 2.46
N LEU A 19 -0.34 5.41 3.20
CA LEU A 19 0.36 4.83 4.36
C LEU A 19 1.68 4.18 3.95
N LEU A 20 1.70 3.47 2.81
CA LEU A 20 2.91 2.87 2.26
C LEU A 20 3.96 3.95 1.95
N LEU A 21 3.55 5.02 1.29
CA LEU A 21 4.43 6.13 0.90
C LEU A 21 5.01 6.87 2.12
N VAL A 22 4.19 7.10 3.16
CA VAL A 22 4.64 7.69 4.43
C VAL A 22 5.74 6.84 5.06
N ALA A 23 5.59 5.53 5.06
CA ALA A 23 6.54 4.65 5.71
C ALA A 23 7.82 4.39 4.87
N GLU A 24 7.75 4.41 3.54
CA GLU A 24 8.94 4.46 2.68
C GLU A 24 9.80 5.70 2.99
N ARG A 25 9.18 6.85 3.23
CA ARG A 25 9.91 8.06 3.67
C ARG A 25 10.55 7.87 5.04
N GLN A 26 9.91 7.17 5.97
CA GLN A 26 10.49 6.89 7.29
C GLN A 26 11.69 5.95 7.21
N LEU A 27 11.64 4.97 6.32
CA LEU A 27 12.75 4.08 5.99
C LEU A 27 13.97 4.86 5.49
N ALA A 28 13.78 5.77 4.54
CA ALA A 28 14.86 6.61 4.04
C ALA A 28 15.49 7.46 5.15
N ARG A 29 14.67 8.02 6.05
CA ARG A 29 15.15 8.76 7.24
C ARG A 29 15.92 7.87 8.22
N ALA A 30 15.50 6.61 8.37
CA ALA A 30 16.19 5.64 9.23
C ALA A 30 17.60 5.34 8.75
N VAL A 31 17.77 5.09 7.44
CA VAL A 31 19.07 4.81 6.83
C VAL A 31 20.05 5.97 7.07
N ILE A 32 19.59 7.22 6.90
CA ILE A 32 20.41 8.40 7.17
C ILE A 32 20.84 8.45 8.66
N ARG A 33 19.93 8.15 9.59
CA ARG A 33 20.27 8.11 11.02
C ARG A 33 21.25 6.98 11.37
N PHE A 34 21.14 5.80 10.75
CA PHE A 34 22.12 4.73 10.96
C PHE A 34 23.51 5.15 10.54
N GLN A 35 23.63 5.82 9.39
CA GLN A 35 24.92 6.32 8.92
C GLN A 35 25.53 7.34 9.88
N GLN A 36 24.71 8.21 10.47
CA GLN A 36 25.16 9.15 11.50
C GLN A 36 25.70 8.38 12.72
N VAL A 37 24.95 7.39 13.23
CA VAL A 37 25.38 6.58 14.37
C VAL A 37 26.71 5.87 14.10
N ILE A 38 26.87 5.26 12.92
CA ILE A 38 28.13 4.61 12.51
C ILE A 38 29.29 5.61 12.57
N THR A 39 29.09 6.81 12.05
CA THR A 39 30.10 7.88 12.05
C THR A 39 30.45 8.33 13.48
N GLU A 40 29.46 8.43 14.37
CA GLU A 40 29.69 8.78 15.79
C GLU A 40 30.50 7.71 16.53
N VAL A 41 30.23 6.42 16.23
CA VAL A 41 30.97 5.27 16.76
C VAL A 41 32.43 5.31 16.31
N GLU A 42 32.67 5.52 15.02
CA GLU A 42 34.02 5.62 14.43
C GLU A 42 34.83 6.77 15.04
N ASN A 43 34.15 7.86 15.45
CA ASN A 43 34.76 9.00 16.10
C ASN A 43 34.93 8.85 17.63
N GLY A 44 34.63 7.68 18.20
CA GLY A 44 34.82 7.40 19.62
C GLY A 44 33.85 8.11 20.56
N ARG A 45 32.67 8.54 20.06
CA ARG A 45 31.64 9.22 20.86
C ARG A 45 30.67 8.20 21.47
N PHE A 46 31.11 7.53 22.54
CA PHE A 46 30.41 6.39 23.14
C PHE A 46 29.21 6.75 24.04
N ASP A 47 29.14 7.96 24.59
CA ASP A 47 28.04 8.38 25.49
C ASP A 47 26.69 8.49 24.77
N GLN A 48 26.71 8.84 23.49
CA GLN A 48 25.51 8.90 22.63
C GLN A 48 25.13 7.53 22.06
N LEU A 49 26.00 6.53 22.21
CA LEU A 49 25.99 5.28 21.47
C LEU A 49 25.01 4.27 22.07
N THR A 50 24.79 4.32 23.38
CA THR A 50 23.79 3.49 24.07
C THR A 50 22.37 3.89 23.67
N GLU A 51 22.07 5.19 23.67
CA GLU A 51 20.79 5.69 23.19
C GLU A 51 20.66 5.54 21.67
N ALA A 52 21.75 5.74 20.91
CA ALA A 52 21.77 5.49 19.49
C ALA A 52 21.49 4.02 19.14
N LYS A 53 22.04 3.06 19.88
CA LYS A 53 21.77 1.62 19.71
C LYS A 53 20.31 1.32 19.99
N LYS A 54 19.76 1.82 21.10
CA LYS A 54 18.35 1.62 21.46
C LYS A 54 17.40 2.21 20.42
N VAL A 55 17.68 3.43 19.95
CA VAL A 55 16.94 4.07 18.86
C VAL A 55 17.07 3.26 17.57
N THR A 56 18.26 2.70 17.31
CA THR A 56 18.53 1.91 16.11
C THR A 56 17.79 0.58 16.10
N ASP A 57 17.78 -0.14 17.22
CA ASP A 57 17.10 -1.42 17.39
C ASP A 57 15.57 -1.24 17.29
N ASN A 58 15.04 -0.20 17.93
CA ASN A 58 13.62 0.15 17.81
C ASN A 58 13.24 0.48 16.38
N LEU A 59 14.07 1.25 15.67
CA LEU A 59 13.81 1.65 14.30
C LEU A 59 13.92 0.47 13.32
N SER A 60 14.90 -0.41 13.51
CA SER A 60 15.04 -1.66 12.74
C SER A 60 13.84 -2.59 12.97
N SER A 61 13.35 -2.67 14.20
CA SER A 61 12.15 -3.46 14.55
C SER A 61 10.89 -2.89 13.88
N PHE A 62 10.74 -1.57 13.89
CA PHE A 62 9.65 -0.87 13.20
C PHE A 62 9.72 -1.09 11.68
N VAL A 63 10.91 -1.00 11.09
CA VAL A 63 11.15 -1.30 9.67
C VAL A 63 10.74 -2.73 9.34
N ARG A 64 11.10 -3.70 10.17
CA ARG A 64 10.75 -5.11 9.94
C ARG A 64 9.24 -5.34 9.98
N LEU A 65 8.57 -4.79 11.00
CA LEU A 65 7.11 -4.82 11.11
C LEU A 65 6.45 -4.18 9.87
N PHE A 66 7.00 -3.06 9.41
CA PHE A 66 6.47 -2.36 8.24
C PHE A 66 6.65 -3.15 6.94
N MET A 67 7.81 -3.78 6.74
CA MET A 67 8.05 -4.62 5.56
C MET A 67 7.10 -5.83 5.55
N ASP A 68 6.81 -6.41 6.71
CA ASP A 68 5.80 -7.46 6.83
C ASP A 68 4.40 -6.95 6.45
N GLU A 69 4.03 -5.75 6.87
CA GLU A 69 2.74 -5.15 6.53
C GLU A 69 2.65 -4.80 5.03
N ARG A 70 3.72 -4.25 4.45
CA ARG A 70 3.84 -4.05 2.99
C ARG A 70 3.62 -5.35 2.23
N ASN A 71 4.26 -6.43 2.65
CA ASN A 71 4.12 -7.73 2.01
C ASN A 71 2.67 -8.25 2.08
N LYS A 72 1.94 -7.98 3.18
CA LYS A 72 0.52 -8.32 3.28
C LYS A 72 -0.34 -7.46 2.36
N VAL A 73 -0.11 -6.14 2.33
CA VAL A 73 -0.85 -5.22 1.45
C VAL A 73 -0.62 -5.58 -0.03
N ASP A 74 0.60 -5.90 -0.43
CA ASP A 74 0.90 -6.30 -1.81
C ASP A 74 0.26 -7.64 -2.16
N LYS A 75 0.19 -8.59 -1.21
CA LYS A 75 -0.58 -9.84 -1.39
C LYS A 75 -2.08 -9.55 -1.57
N LEU A 76 -2.67 -8.73 -0.70
CA LEU A 76 -4.08 -8.36 -0.79
C LEU A 76 -4.39 -7.62 -2.09
N ARG A 77 -3.52 -6.71 -2.53
CA ARG A 77 -3.63 -6.00 -3.80
C ARG A 77 -3.60 -6.97 -4.98
N LYS A 78 -2.71 -7.97 -4.96
CA LYS A 78 -2.66 -9.01 -6.00
C LYS A 78 -3.91 -9.88 -6.00
N THR A 79 -4.41 -10.27 -4.83
CA THR A 79 -5.66 -11.04 -4.72
C THR A 79 -6.86 -10.22 -5.24
N LEU A 80 -6.95 -8.95 -4.87
CA LEU A 80 -7.99 -8.04 -5.37
C LEU A 80 -7.88 -7.83 -6.88
N ALA A 81 -6.67 -7.60 -7.41
CA ALA A 81 -6.46 -7.47 -8.86
C ALA A 81 -6.79 -8.76 -9.61
N GLY A 82 -6.53 -9.94 -9.02
CA GLY A 82 -6.96 -11.23 -9.54
C GLY A 82 -8.48 -11.47 -9.41
N ALA A 83 -9.14 -10.78 -8.47
CA ALA A 83 -10.60 -10.79 -8.32
C ALA A 83 -11.32 -9.82 -9.27
N VAL A 84 -10.61 -8.82 -9.83
CA VAL A 84 -11.13 -7.96 -10.92
C VAL A 84 -11.21 -8.81 -12.19
N GLY A 85 -12.33 -9.49 -12.38
CA GLY A 85 -12.57 -10.45 -13.47
C GLY A 85 -13.23 -11.76 -13.02
N THR A 86 -13.49 -11.94 -11.72
CA THR A 86 -14.21 -13.12 -11.19
C THR A 86 -15.73 -12.96 -11.16
N GLY A 87 -16.27 -11.93 -11.81
CA GLY A 87 -17.66 -12.03 -12.25
C GLY A 87 -17.72 -13.19 -13.23
N GLU A 88 -18.56 -14.20 -12.98
CA GLU A 88 -18.72 -15.33 -13.89
C GLU A 88 -19.05 -14.80 -15.29
N LEU A 89 -18.06 -14.82 -16.18
CA LEU A 89 -18.28 -14.58 -17.60
C LEU A 89 -19.06 -15.78 -18.11
N ASP A 90 -20.37 -15.60 -18.30
CA ASP A 90 -21.21 -16.60 -18.93
C ASP A 90 -20.86 -16.68 -20.43
N PHE A 91 -19.91 -17.55 -20.74
CA PHE A 91 -19.47 -17.81 -22.11
C PHE A 91 -20.59 -18.40 -22.98
N ALA A 92 -21.59 -19.06 -22.38
CA ALA A 92 -22.73 -19.58 -23.12
C ALA A 92 -23.64 -18.42 -23.57
N ALA A 93 -24.02 -17.52 -22.65
CA ALA A 93 -24.79 -16.33 -22.99
C ALA A 93 -24.06 -15.42 -24.00
N ALA A 94 -22.74 -15.25 -23.84
CA ALA A 94 -21.92 -14.49 -24.78
C ALA A 94 -21.90 -15.12 -26.18
N ARG A 95 -21.79 -16.46 -26.26
CA ARG A 95 -21.83 -17.19 -27.54
C ARG A 95 -23.18 -17.05 -28.23
N ASP A 96 -24.27 -17.14 -27.47
CA ASP A 96 -25.62 -17.02 -28.02
C ASP A 96 -25.86 -15.60 -28.56
N GLU A 97 -25.36 -14.57 -27.88
CA GLU A 97 -25.42 -13.18 -28.36
C GLU A 97 -24.61 -12.98 -29.64
N ILE A 98 -23.40 -13.52 -29.74
CA ILE A 98 -22.59 -13.47 -30.97
C ILE A 98 -23.33 -14.19 -32.11
N GLY A 99 -23.90 -15.37 -31.85
CA GLY A 99 -24.67 -16.14 -32.82
C GLY A 99 -25.87 -15.36 -33.38
N ARG A 100 -26.64 -14.69 -32.51
CA ARG A 100 -27.75 -13.82 -32.92
C ARG A 100 -27.29 -12.68 -33.84
N ARG A 101 -26.19 -12.00 -33.50
CA ARG A 101 -25.64 -10.91 -34.32
C ARG A 101 -25.15 -11.38 -35.68
N LEU A 102 -24.50 -12.53 -35.73
CA LEU A 102 -24.04 -13.12 -36.99
C LEU A 102 -25.21 -13.55 -37.88
N ALA A 103 -26.28 -14.09 -37.29
CA ALA A 103 -27.50 -14.42 -38.04
C ALA A 103 -28.14 -13.16 -38.67
N LEU A 104 -28.26 -12.08 -37.89
CA LEU A 104 -28.75 -10.79 -38.38
C LEU A 104 -27.89 -10.22 -39.52
N LEU A 105 -26.57 -10.37 -39.46
CA LEU A 105 -25.67 -9.94 -40.53
C LEU A 105 -25.77 -10.81 -41.78
N ARG A 106 -26.16 -12.07 -41.64
CA ARG A 106 -26.32 -12.99 -42.78
C ARG A 106 -27.63 -12.76 -43.53
N ASP A 107 -28.64 -12.27 -42.83
CA ASP A 107 -29.98 -12.02 -43.38
C ASP A 107 -30.15 -10.56 -43.90
N ALA A 108 -29.08 -9.75 -43.86
CA ALA A 108 -29.02 -8.36 -44.35
C ALA A 108 -28.32 -8.25 -45.72
#